data_AF-A0A7W3Y5Y4-F1
#
_entry.id   AF-A0A7W3Y5Y4-F1
#
_cell.length_a   1.000
_cell.length_b   1.000
_cell.length_c   1.000
_cell.angle_alpha   90.00
_cell.angle_beta   90.00
_cell.angle_gamma   90.00
#
_symmetry.space_group_name_H-M   'P 1'
#
loop_
_entity.id
_entity.type
_entity.pdbx_description
1 polymer ?
#
loop_
_entity_poly.entity_id
_entity_poly.type
_entity_poly.pdbx_seq_one_letter_code
_entity_poly.pdbx_strand_id
1 'polypeptide(L)'
;MLAKLFGAGRILLLGYDCQHTGGRTHWHGDHPPGTAGNAAPKTVRKWPGQFRQVRQHMGRIPVINATRETALDVFPRAELEQVLA
;
A
#
# COMPACT_ATOMS: atom_id res chain seq x y z
N MET A 1 -9.48 -1.85 -5.03
CA MET A 1 -10.35 -2.49 -6.05
C MET A 1 -11.16 -1.48 -6.85
N LEU A 2 -11.59 -0.35 -6.28
CA LEU A 2 -12.36 0.69 -7.00
C LEU A 2 -11.72 1.15 -8.31
N ALA A 3 -10.40 1.37 -8.36
CA ALA A 3 -9.69 1.73 -9.59
C ALA A 3 -9.98 0.77 -10.76
N LYS A 4 -9.98 -0.55 -10.51
CA LYS A 4 -10.39 -1.56 -11.50
C LYS A 4 -11.85 -1.39 -11.92
N LEU A 5 -12.76 -1.23 -10.94
CA LEU A 5 -14.20 -1.11 -11.21
C LEU A 5 -14.53 0.13 -12.02
N PHE A 6 -13.73 1.20 -11.87
CA PHE A 6 -13.83 2.42 -12.65
C PHE A 6 -13.02 2.39 -13.96
N GLY A 7 -12.51 1.22 -14.35
CA GLY A 7 -11.89 1.02 -15.67
C GLY A 7 -10.42 1.43 -15.78
N ALA A 8 -9.68 1.56 -14.68
CA ALA A 8 -8.25 1.86 -14.75
C ALA A 8 -7.49 0.73 -15.46
N GLY A 9 -6.79 1.08 -16.56
CA GLY A 9 -5.97 0.14 -17.33
C GLY A 9 -4.60 -0.18 -16.71
N ARG A 10 -4.14 0.65 -15.77
CA ARG A 10 -2.88 0.51 -15.02
C ARG A 10 -3.04 1.20 -13.66
N ILE A 11 -2.48 0.61 -12.62
CA ILE A 11 -2.57 1.15 -11.24
C ILE A 11 -1.16 1.31 -10.68
N LEU A 12 -0.87 2.50 -10.18
CA LEU A 12 0.36 2.82 -9.48
C LEU A 12 0.06 3.02 -7.99
N LEU A 13 0.80 2.31 -7.13
CA LEU A 13 0.77 2.50 -5.68
C LEU A 13 1.94 3.36 -5.25
N LEU A 14 1.67 4.39 -4.44
CA LEU A 14 2.67 5.25 -3.81
C LEU A 14 2.23 5.54 -2.37
N GLY A 15 3.15 5.38 -1.40
CA GLY A 15 2.84 5.52 0.04
C GLY A 15 2.09 4.33 0.64
N TYR A 16 2.16 3.16 -0.01
CA TYR A 16 1.58 1.91 0.47
C TYR A 16 2.62 1.08 1.21
N ASP A 17 3.10 1.60 2.35
CA ASP A 17 4.18 1.01 3.13
C ASP A 17 3.74 -0.33 3.72
N CYS A 18 2.53 -0.37 4.28
CA CYS A 18 1.97 -1.52 4.97
C CYS A 18 2.85 -2.12 6.08
N GLN A 19 3.68 -1.29 6.69
CA GLN A 19 4.53 -1.59 7.83
C GLN A 19 4.72 -0.33 8.66
N HIS A 20 5.29 -0.49 9.85
CA HIS A 20 5.88 0.62 10.60
C HIS A 20 7.35 0.74 10.20
N THR A 21 7.84 1.97 10.04
CA THR A 21 9.19 2.25 9.53
C THR A 21 9.94 3.11 10.53
N GLY A 22 11.12 2.65 10.95
CA GLY A 22 11.96 3.38 11.93
C GLY A 22 11.23 3.67 13.25
N GLY A 23 10.36 2.76 13.71
CA GLY A 23 9.56 2.93 14.92
C GLY A 23 8.36 3.88 14.78
N ARG A 24 8.11 4.44 13.59
CA ARG A 24 6.98 5.34 13.33
C ARG A 24 5.78 4.60 12.76
N THR A 25 4.60 5.00 13.20
CA THR A 25 3.29 4.50 12.74
C THR A 25 2.88 5.10 11.40
N HIS A 26 3.32 6.33 11.14
CA HIS A 26 3.01 7.13 9.96
C HIS A 26 4.23 7.92 9.51
N TRP A 27 4.13 8.55 8.34
CA TRP A 27 5.07 9.58 7.90
C TRP A 27 4.91 10.91 8.66
N HIS A 28 3.73 11.15 9.26
CA HIS A 28 3.44 12.28 10.14
C HIS A 28 3.40 11.84 11.61
N GLY A 29 3.14 12.80 12.52
CA GLY A 29 2.99 12.52 13.95
C GLY A 29 1.78 11.64 14.27
N ASP A 30 1.82 10.97 15.42
CA ASP A 30 0.72 10.15 15.91
C ASP A 30 -0.55 10.98 16.13
N HIS A 31 -1.70 10.35 15.90
CA HIS A 31 -2.98 10.96 16.21
C HIS A 31 -3.14 11.16 17.73
N PRO A 32 -3.78 12.26 18.17
CA PRO A 32 -4.02 12.53 19.58
C PRO A 32 -4.87 11.44 20.26
N PRO A 33 -4.75 11.32 21.60
CA PRO A 33 -5.68 10.53 22.40
C PRO A 33 -7.14 10.96 22.18
N GLY A 34 -8.08 10.01 22.24
CA GLY A 34 -9.51 10.27 22.02
C GLY A 34 -9.97 10.25 20.55
N THR A 35 -9.05 10.00 19.61
CA THR A 35 -9.37 9.72 18.20
C THR A 35 -9.55 8.21 17.95
N ALA A 36 -9.82 7.81 16.71
CA ALA A 36 -9.79 6.41 16.30
C ALA A 36 -8.41 5.72 16.49
N GLY A 37 -7.37 6.49 16.83
CA GLY A 37 -6.05 6.01 17.18
C GLY A 37 -5.16 5.68 15.98
N ASN A 38 -3.94 5.24 16.28
CA ASN A 38 -2.95 4.82 15.29
C ASN A 38 -3.08 3.33 14.98
N ALA A 39 -2.74 2.93 13.74
CA ALA A 39 -2.84 1.53 13.34
C ALA A 39 -1.90 0.63 14.19
N ALA A 40 -2.50 -0.21 15.03
CA ALA A 40 -1.75 -1.10 15.89
C ALA A 40 -0.91 -2.12 15.09
N PRO A 41 0.29 -2.53 15.58
CA PRO A 41 1.15 -3.47 14.86
C PRO A 41 0.45 -4.78 14.45
N LYS A 42 -0.45 -5.29 15.30
CA LYS A 42 -1.25 -6.51 15.02
C LYS A 42 -2.18 -6.36 13.81
N THR A 43 -2.62 -5.14 13.52
CA THR A 43 -3.48 -4.81 12.38
C THR A 43 -2.65 -4.64 11.13
N VAL A 44 -1.57 -3.85 11.22
CA VAL A 44 -0.67 -3.58 10.10
C VAL A 44 -0.08 -4.88 9.51
N ARG A 45 0.31 -5.83 10.38
CA ARG A 45 0.82 -7.15 9.94
C ARG A 45 -0.15 -7.96 9.08
N LYS A 46 -1.45 -7.66 9.08
CA LYS A 46 -2.44 -8.36 8.25
C LYS A 46 -2.51 -7.82 6.82
N TRP A 47 -2.10 -6.56 6.62
CA TRP A 47 -2.32 -5.86 5.35
C TRP A 47 -1.62 -6.53 4.16
N PRO A 48 -0.36 -7.02 4.24
CA PRO A 48 0.25 -7.74 3.11
C PRO A 48 -0.57 -8.95 2.66
N GLY A 49 -1.16 -9.71 3.60
CA GLY A 49 -2.05 -10.83 3.30
C GLY A 49 -3.35 -10.38 2.60
N GLN A 50 -3.91 -9.25 3.01
CA GLN A 50 -5.10 -8.67 2.36
C GLN A 50 -4.79 -8.16 0.96
N PHE A 51 -3.62 -7.55 0.75
CA PHE A 51 -3.19 -7.14 -0.60
C PHE A 51 -2.94 -8.33 -1.52
N ARG A 52 -2.49 -9.48 -0.99
CA ARG A 52 -2.46 -10.74 -1.75
C ARG A 52 -3.85 -11.17 -2.22
N GLN A 53 -4.88 -11.05 -1.37
CA GLN A 53 -6.27 -11.28 -1.78
C GLN A 53 -6.72 -10.26 -2.83
N VAL A 54 -6.38 -8.97 -2.68
CA VAL A 54 -6.68 -7.95 -3.68
C VAL A 54 -6.06 -8.30 -5.04
N ARG A 55 -4.79 -8.74 -5.08
CA ARG A 55 -4.11 -9.14 -6.31
C ARG A 55 -4.87 -10.21 -7.08
N GLN A 56 -5.45 -11.19 -6.39
CA GLN A 56 -6.26 -12.26 -7.00
C GLN A 56 -7.46 -11.70 -7.77
N HIS A 57 -8.01 -10.56 -7.33
CA HIS A 57 -9.15 -9.91 -7.98
C HIS A 57 -8.75 -8.93 -9.10
N MET A 58 -7.47 -8.61 -9.29
CA MET A 58 -7.02 -7.60 -10.28
C MET A 58 -6.96 -8.14 -11.71
N GLY A 59 -7.02 -9.46 -11.91
CA GLY A 59 -6.89 -10.07 -13.24
C GLY A 59 -5.54 -9.71 -13.87
N ARG A 60 -5.60 -9.14 -15.10
CA ARG A 60 -4.43 -8.73 -15.89
C ARG A 60 -4.04 -7.26 -15.74
N ILE A 61 -4.78 -6.47 -14.95
CA ILE A 61 -4.45 -5.04 -14.76
C ILE A 61 -3.07 -4.95 -14.11
N PRO A 62 -2.09 -4.26 -14.73
CA PRO A 62 -0.79 -4.04 -14.12
C PRO A 62 -0.94 -3.18 -12.87
N VAL A 63 -0.45 -3.70 -11.75
CA VAL A 63 -0.33 -2.96 -10.49
C VAL A 63 1.14 -2.89 -10.15
N ILE A 64 1.69 -1.68 -10.05
CA ILE A 64 3.10 -1.44 -9.74
C ILE A 64 3.18 -0.67 -8.42
N ASN A 65 4.13 -1.03 -7.56
CA ASN A 65 4.36 -0.34 -6.31
C ASN A 65 5.64 0.51 -6.37
N ALA A 66 5.48 1.84 -6.41
CA ALA A 66 6.57 2.80 -6.35
C ALA A 66 6.87 3.31 -4.93
N THR A 67 6.36 2.63 -3.91
CA THR A 67 6.70 2.93 -2.51
C THR A 67 8.13 2.46 -2.22
N ARG A 68 8.97 3.36 -1.71
CA ARG A 68 10.40 3.14 -1.43
C ARG A 68 10.67 2.12 -0.31
N GLU A 69 9.83 2.12 0.71
CA GLU A 69 9.90 1.15 1.81
C GLU A 69 8.51 0.56 2.04
N THR A 70 8.36 -0.74 1.83
CA THR A 70 7.04 -1.39 1.81
C THR A 70 7.15 -2.87 2.16
N ALA A 71 6.16 -3.39 2.89
CA ALA A 71 5.99 -4.82 3.17
C ALA A 71 5.21 -5.55 2.05
N LEU A 72 4.74 -4.82 1.02
CA LEU A 72 4.01 -5.41 -0.09
C LEU A 72 4.98 -6.04 -1.09
N ASP A 73 5.04 -7.36 -1.08
CA ASP A 73 5.83 -8.20 -1.99
C ASP A 73 5.04 -8.71 -3.21
N VAL A 74 3.71 -8.54 -3.19
CA VAL A 74 2.82 -9.13 -4.20
C VAL A 74 2.75 -8.34 -5.52
N PHE A 75 3.26 -7.12 -5.55
CA PHE A 75 3.29 -6.28 -6.75
C PHE A 75 4.73 -5.98 -7.15
N PRO A 76 5.05 -5.96 -8.46
CA PRO A 76 6.36 -5.52 -8.92
C PRO A 76 6.67 -4.10 -8.43
N ARG A 77 7.94 -3.88 -8.08
CA ARG A 77 8.44 -2.58 -7.61
C ARG A 77 9.16 -1.84 -8.73
N ALA A 78 9.07 -0.52 -8.72
CA ALA A 78 9.79 0.37 -9.63
C ALA A 78 10.01 1.73 -8.94
N GLU A 79 10.99 2.51 -9.40
CA GLU A 79 11.12 3.89 -8.95
C GLU A 79 9.97 4.74 -9.50
N LEU A 80 9.55 5.77 -8.77
CA LEU A 80 8.41 6.60 -9.14
C LEU A 80 8.62 7.28 -10.51
N GLU A 81 9.82 7.75 -10.77
CA GLU A 81 10.22 8.43 -11.99
C GLU A 81 10.12 7.50 -13.21
N GLN A 82 10.37 6.19 -13.02
CA GLN A 82 10.32 5.20 -14.11
C GLN A 82 8.88 4.89 -14.56
N VAL A 83 7.88 5.20 -13.74
CA VAL A 83 6.48 4.80 -13.97
C VAL A 83 5.57 5.98 -14.31
N LEU A 84 6.06 7.21 -14.21
CA LEU A 84 5.35 8.44 -14.57
C LEU A 84 5.61 8.90 -16.02
N ALA A 85 6.60 8.31 -16.70
CA ALA A 85 6.94 8.61 -18.09
C ALA A 85 5.90 8.09 -19.09
#